data_AF-A0A257KZ79-F1
#
_entry.id   AF-A0A257KZ79-F1
#
_cell.length_a   1.000
_cell.length_b   1.000
_cell.length_c   1.000
_cell.angle_alpha   90.00
_cell.angle_beta   90.00
_cell.angle_gamma   90.00
#
_symmetry.space_group_name_H-M   'P 1'
#
loop_
_entity.id
_entity.type
_entity.pdbx_description
1 polymer ?
#
loop_
_entity_poly.entity_id
_entity_poly.type
_entity_poly.pdbx_seq_one_letter_code
_entity_poly.pdbx_strand_id
1 'polypeptide(L)'
;VLKLIIESGELASAALIAQASQIGLDAGVDFLKTSTGKTPTGATPEAARVMLQAIARHPRGGAVGFKASGGVRSVADAQVYIALVREILGPQALVPQRLRFGASGLLGDIARVLTGAGAGNTSAPGSY
;
A
#
# COMPACT_ATOMS: atom_id res chain seq x y z
N VAL A 1 10.56 12.95 5.77
CA VAL A 1 9.50 11.99 5.39
C VAL A 1 9.38 10.88 6.42
N LEU A 2 8.43 11.00 7.34
CA LEU A 2 8.01 10.00 8.31
C LEU A 2 6.93 9.08 7.70
N LYS A 3 7.11 7.76 7.82
CA LYS A 3 6.14 6.76 7.35
C LYS A 3 5.64 5.98 8.55
N LEU A 4 4.37 6.11 8.89
CA LEU A 4 3.75 5.35 9.96
C LEU A 4 3.28 4.00 9.42
N ILE A 5 3.76 2.92 10.02
CA ILE A 5 3.24 1.59 9.79
C ILE A 5 2.14 1.36 10.81
N ILE A 6 0.92 1.10 10.35
CA ILE A 6 -0.22 0.83 11.25
C ILE A 6 -0.45 -0.67 11.49
N GLU A 7 0.33 -1.51 10.79
CA GLU A 7 0.24 -2.98 10.80
C GLU A 7 -1.19 -3.47 10.54
N SER A 8 -1.76 -3.03 9.42
CA SER A 8 -3.18 -3.20 9.12
C SER A 8 -3.65 -4.66 9.07
N GLY A 9 -2.76 -5.61 8.80
CA GLY A 9 -3.07 -7.05 8.80
C GLY A 9 -3.27 -7.64 10.20
N GLU A 10 -2.79 -6.95 11.25
CA GLU A 10 -2.95 -7.33 12.66
C GLU A 10 -4.10 -6.56 13.33
N LEU A 11 -4.59 -5.49 12.69
CA LEU A 11 -5.75 -4.75 13.18
C LEU A 11 -7.02 -5.52 12.85
N ALA A 12 -7.68 -6.05 13.88
CA ALA A 12 -8.81 -6.98 13.78
C ALA A 12 -10.06 -6.46 13.04
N SER A 13 -10.15 -5.17 12.73
CA SER A 13 -11.32 -4.61 12.04
C SER A 13 -11.00 -3.36 11.21
N ALA A 14 -11.86 -3.09 10.22
CA ALA A 14 -11.82 -1.86 9.44
C ALA A 14 -11.94 -0.59 10.31
N ALA A 15 -12.68 -0.65 11.42
CA ALA A 15 -12.80 0.46 12.36
C ALA A 15 -11.47 0.79 13.03
N LEU A 16 -10.71 -0.23 13.46
CA LEU A 16 -9.38 -0.04 14.04
C LEU A 16 -8.37 0.48 13.01
N ILE A 17 -8.43 0.00 11.77
CA ILE A 17 -7.60 0.51 10.66
C ILE A 17 -7.89 2.00 10.41
N ALA A 18 -9.17 2.38 10.36
CA ALA A 18 -9.57 3.78 10.20
C ALA A 18 -9.08 4.65 11.35
N GLN A 19 -9.26 4.18 12.60
CA GLN A 19 -8.82 4.90 13.79
C GLN A 19 -7.30 5.08 13.82
N ALA A 20 -6.51 4.03 13.56
CA ALA A 20 -5.05 4.12 13.51
C ALA A 20 -4.57 5.06 12.39
N SER A 21 -5.24 5.02 11.23
CA SER A 21 -4.98 5.94 10.13
C SER A 21 -5.22 7.39 10.54
N GLN A 22 -6.35 7.67 11.20
CA GLN A 22 -6.72 9.00 11.67
C GLN A 22 -5.72 9.54 12.68
N ILE A 23 -5.32 8.73 13.67
CA ILE A 23 -4.29 9.11 14.66
C ILE A 23 -2.98 9.51 13.96
N GLY A 24 -2.54 8.74 12.97
CA GLY A 24 -1.34 9.07 12.20
C GLY A 24 -1.46 10.38 11.41
N LEU A 25 -2.61 10.59 10.78
CA LEU A 25 -2.90 11.80 10.01
C LEU A 25 -2.92 13.05 10.90
N ASP A 26 -3.56 12.97 12.07
CA ASP A 26 -3.61 14.03 13.07
C ASP A 26 -2.23 14.33 13.65
N ALA A 27 -1.42 13.28 13.91
CA ALA A 27 -0.01 13.42 14.31
C ALA A 27 0.90 13.94 13.18
N GLY A 28 0.38 14.02 11.96
CA GLY A 28 1.02 14.71 10.85
C GLY A 28 2.05 13.93 10.07
N VAL A 29 1.90 12.60 9.99
CA VAL A 29 2.77 11.71 9.22
C VAL A 29 2.74 12.06 7.72
N ASP A 30 3.86 11.81 7.03
CA ASP A 30 3.93 12.04 5.59
C ASP A 30 3.35 10.88 4.78
N PHE A 31 3.39 9.67 5.35
CA PHE A 31 2.86 8.45 4.72
C PHE A 31 2.17 7.56 5.73
N LEU A 32 1.04 6.99 5.32
CA LEU A 32 0.51 5.78 5.93
C LEU A 32 1.02 4.56 5.17
N LYS A 33 1.56 3.59 5.90
CA LYS A 33 2.09 2.32 5.39
C LYS A 33 1.29 1.17 6.01
N THR A 34 0.91 0.19 5.18
CA THR A 34 0.07 -0.95 5.62
C THR A 34 0.77 -1.79 6.68
N SER A 35 1.88 -2.44 6.31
CA SER A 35 2.47 -3.53 7.11
C SER A 35 3.99 -3.48 7.14
N THR A 36 4.62 -4.06 8.17
CA THR A 36 6.09 -4.22 8.22
C THR A 36 6.60 -5.17 7.14
N GLY A 37 5.77 -6.13 6.72
CA GLY A 37 6.16 -7.26 5.87
C GLY A 37 6.78 -8.42 6.65
N LYS A 38 6.60 -8.42 7.98
CA LYS A 38 7.12 -9.44 8.91
C LYS A 38 6.01 -10.24 9.60
N THR A 39 4.76 -9.89 9.38
CA THR A 39 3.56 -10.57 9.87
C THR A 39 2.96 -11.47 8.78
N PRO A 40 2.10 -12.45 9.14
CA PRO A 40 1.45 -13.34 8.17
C PRO A 40 0.59 -12.58 7.16
N THR A 41 -0.12 -11.54 7.61
CA THR A 41 -1.01 -10.73 6.77
C THR A 41 -0.35 -9.40 6.40
N GLY A 42 0.03 -9.27 5.12
CA GLY A 42 0.61 -8.06 4.55
C GLY A 42 -0.42 -6.99 4.19
N ALA A 43 -0.18 -6.26 3.10
CA ALA A 43 -1.17 -5.36 2.52
C ALA A 43 -2.35 -6.16 1.96
N THR A 44 -3.56 -5.67 2.20
CA THR A 44 -4.78 -6.16 1.54
C THR A 44 -5.53 -5.00 0.85
N PRO A 45 -6.27 -5.26 -0.24
CA PRO A 45 -7.09 -4.24 -0.89
C PRO A 45 -8.12 -3.59 0.05
N GLU A 46 -8.70 -4.37 0.97
CA GLU A 46 -9.70 -3.92 1.93
C GLU A 46 -9.10 -2.92 2.91
N ALA A 47 -7.95 -3.27 3.51
CA ALA A 47 -7.23 -2.37 4.41
C ALA A 47 -6.75 -1.10 3.68
N ALA A 48 -6.22 -1.26 2.46
CA ALA A 48 -5.79 -0.14 1.64
C ALA A 48 -6.94 0.83 1.34
N ARG A 49 -8.13 0.34 0.98
CA ARG A 49 -9.31 1.18 0.74
C ARG A 49 -9.69 1.99 1.97
N VAL A 50 -9.68 1.39 3.17
CA VAL A 50 -9.96 2.11 4.42
C VAL A 50 -8.94 3.22 4.68
N MET A 51 -7.64 2.91 4.56
CA MET A 51 -6.58 3.89 4.76
C MET A 51 -6.64 5.04 3.74
N LEU A 52 -6.88 4.72 2.47
CA LEU A 52 -7.01 5.71 1.39
C LEU A 52 -8.22 6.62 1.61
N GLN A 53 -9.35 6.07 2.07
CA GLN A 53 -10.52 6.86 2.42
C GLN A 53 -10.25 7.80 3.61
N ALA A 54 -9.49 7.35 4.61
CA ALA A 54 -9.05 8.22 5.71
C ALA A 54 -8.17 9.37 5.20
N ILE A 55 -7.20 9.07 4.32
CA ILE A 55 -6.37 10.11 3.66
C ILE A 55 -7.26 11.10 2.89
N ALA A 56 -8.20 10.61 2.08
CA ALA A 56 -9.04 11.46 1.21
C ALA A 56 -9.90 12.46 1.99
N ARG A 57 -10.42 12.06 3.16
CA ARG A 57 -11.30 12.89 4.01
C ARG A 57 -10.53 13.86 4.90
N HIS A 58 -9.23 13.65 5.08
CA HIS A 58 -8.43 14.45 5.99
C HIS A 58 -8.07 15.82 5.38
N PRO A 59 -8.05 16.93 6.14
CA PRO A 59 -7.66 18.24 5.62
C PRO A 59 -6.25 18.28 5.01
N ARG A 60 -5.32 17.48 5.53
CA ARG A 60 -3.96 17.31 4.98
C ARG A 60 -3.87 16.24 3.89
N GLY A 61 -5.01 15.68 3.48
CA GLY A 61 -5.12 14.54 2.57
C GLY A 61 -4.42 14.74 1.24
N GLY A 62 -4.33 15.97 0.74
CA GLY A 62 -3.60 16.34 -0.48
C GLY A 62 -2.07 16.22 -0.39
N ALA A 63 -1.49 16.16 0.82
CA ALA A 63 -0.04 16.02 1.04
C ALA A 63 0.40 14.62 1.51
N VAL A 64 -0.46 13.86 2.21
CA VAL A 64 -0.13 12.53 2.76
C VAL A 64 -0.14 11.38 1.73
N GLY A 65 0.97 10.66 1.60
CA GLY A 65 1.08 9.50 0.73
C GLY A 65 0.58 8.18 1.32
N PHE A 66 0.35 7.21 0.45
CA PHE A 66 0.03 5.83 0.78
C PHE A 66 1.18 4.89 0.36
N LYS A 67 1.47 3.88 1.20
CA LYS A 67 2.45 2.84 0.89
C LYS A 67 1.92 1.44 1.19
N ALA A 68 1.64 0.67 0.14
CA ALA A 68 1.36 -0.76 0.25
C ALA A 68 2.66 -1.51 0.55
N SER A 69 2.67 -2.39 1.54
CA SER A 69 3.84 -3.18 1.93
C SER A 69 3.45 -4.55 2.48
N GLY A 70 4.23 -5.58 2.13
CA GLY A 70 3.93 -6.98 2.45
C GLY A 70 2.97 -7.59 1.43
N GLY A 71 3.39 -8.68 0.78
CA GLY A 71 2.53 -9.45 -0.14
C GLY A 71 2.47 -8.96 -1.60
N VAL A 72 2.87 -7.73 -1.92
CA VAL A 72 2.91 -7.23 -3.31
C VAL A 72 4.11 -7.83 -4.04
N ARG A 73 3.88 -8.83 -4.91
CA ARG A 73 4.95 -9.60 -5.58
C ARG A 73 4.94 -9.49 -7.10
N SER A 74 3.81 -9.09 -7.70
CA SER A 74 3.65 -8.97 -9.14
C SER A 74 3.13 -7.60 -9.57
N VAL A 75 3.30 -7.28 -10.86
CA VAL A 75 2.70 -6.12 -11.53
C VAL A 75 1.19 -6.16 -11.39
N ALA A 76 0.57 -7.35 -11.46
CA ALA A 76 -0.88 -7.52 -11.25
C ALA A 76 -1.28 -7.14 -9.81
N ASP A 77 -0.52 -7.56 -8.79
CA ASP A 77 -0.78 -7.14 -7.41
C ASP A 77 -0.67 -5.62 -7.26
N ALA A 78 0.38 -5.03 -7.85
CA ALA A 78 0.61 -3.59 -7.78
C ALA A 78 -0.50 -2.78 -8.49
N GLN A 79 -1.04 -3.29 -9.59
CA GLN A 79 -2.14 -2.66 -10.33
C GLN A 79 -3.39 -2.47 -9.45
N VAL A 80 -3.70 -3.41 -8.56
CA VAL A 80 -4.84 -3.29 -7.63
C VAL A 80 -4.71 -2.02 -6.78
N TYR A 81 -3.53 -1.78 -6.20
CA TYR A 81 -3.30 -0.60 -5.36
C TYR A 81 -3.18 0.69 -6.18
N ILE A 82 -2.63 0.64 -7.40
CA ILE A 82 -2.63 1.79 -8.32
C ILE A 82 -4.07 2.20 -8.64
N ALA A 83 -4.95 1.24 -8.93
CA ALA A 83 -6.35 1.49 -9.22
C ALA A 83 -7.07 2.11 -8.02
N LEU A 84 -6.89 1.57 -6.81
CA LEU A 84 -7.48 2.13 -5.59
C LEU A 84 -7.02 3.57 -5.32
N VAL A 85 -5.72 3.86 -5.51
CA VAL A 85 -5.20 5.23 -5.32
C VAL A 85 -5.79 6.17 -6.36
N ARG A 86 -5.85 5.75 -7.63
CA ARG A 86 -6.46 6.53 -8.71
C ARG A 86 -7.94 6.83 -8.42
N GLU A 87 -8.69 5.82 -8.00
CA GLU A 87 -10.12 5.91 -7.68
C GLU A 87 -10.38 6.88 -6.53
N ILE A 88 -9.62 6.76 -5.43
CA ILE A 88 -9.94 7.44 -4.17
C ILE A 88 -9.22 8.77 -4.01
N LEU A 89 -7.97 8.86 -4.45
CA LEU A 89 -7.11 10.04 -4.29
C LEU A 89 -6.89 10.80 -5.60
N GLY A 90 -7.35 10.28 -6.73
CA GLY A 90 -7.19 10.86 -8.05
C GLY A 90 -5.84 10.55 -8.72
N PRO A 91 -5.73 10.74 -10.05
CA PRO A 91 -4.52 10.43 -10.82
C PRO A 91 -3.29 11.23 -10.39
N GLN A 92 -3.46 12.44 -9.87
CA GLN A 92 -2.38 13.28 -9.33
C GLN A 92 -1.64 12.64 -8.14
N ALA A 93 -2.26 11.67 -7.46
CA ALA A 93 -1.63 10.90 -6.39
C ALA A 93 -0.74 9.75 -6.91
N LEU A 94 -0.70 9.50 -8.22
CA LEU A 94 0.14 8.48 -8.85
C LEU A 94 1.56 9.01 -9.10
N VAL A 95 2.17 9.55 -8.05
CA VAL A 95 3.54 10.09 -8.06
C VAL A 95 4.34 9.53 -6.89
N PRO A 96 5.69 9.46 -6.97
CA PRO A 96 6.52 8.87 -5.90
C PRO A 96 6.37 9.51 -4.51
N GLN A 97 5.88 10.75 -4.46
CA GLN A 97 5.58 11.50 -3.23
C GLN A 97 4.27 11.09 -2.58
N ARG A 98 3.42 10.32 -3.29
CA ARG A 98 2.04 10.02 -2.91
C ARG A 98 1.71 8.53 -2.95
N LEU A 99 2.38 7.75 -3.78
CA LEU A 99 2.23 6.29 -3.85
C LEU A 99 3.60 5.61 -3.84
N ARG A 100 3.76 4.61 -2.97
CA ARG A 100 4.96 3.75 -2.95
C ARG A 100 4.59 2.28 -2.74
N PHE A 101 5.46 1.41 -3.21
CA PHE A 101 5.42 -0.02 -2.92
C PHE A 101 6.61 -0.40 -2.03
N GLY A 102 6.33 -1.08 -0.92
CA GLY A 102 7.34 -1.76 -0.11
C GLY A 102 7.36 -3.23 -0.46
N ALA A 103 8.18 -3.58 -1.44
CA ALA A 103 8.28 -4.93 -1.97
C ALA A 103 9.75 -5.29 -2.20
N SER A 104 10.08 -6.58 -2.03
CA SER A 104 11.40 -7.15 -2.33
C SER A 104 11.37 -7.96 -3.63
N GLY A 105 10.31 -8.74 -3.89
CA GLY A 105 10.19 -9.58 -5.09
C GLY A 105 9.63 -8.87 -6.33
N LEU A 106 8.94 -7.73 -6.16
CA LEU A 106 8.22 -7.05 -7.25
C LEU A 106 9.14 -6.59 -8.39
N LEU A 107 10.38 -6.20 -8.10
CA LEU A 107 11.32 -5.73 -9.12
C LEU A 107 11.60 -6.80 -10.19
N GLY A 108 11.73 -8.06 -9.77
CA GLY A 108 11.96 -9.17 -10.71
C GLY A 108 10.78 -9.37 -11.65
N ASP A 109 9.55 -9.25 -11.13
CA ASP A 109 8.34 -9.34 -11.94
C ASP A 109 8.21 -8.17 -12.93
N ILE A 110 8.49 -6.94 -12.49
CA ILE A 110 8.54 -5.76 -13.36
C ILE A 110 9.53 -5.97 -14.50
N ALA A 111 10.76 -6.39 -14.20
CA ALA A 111 11.80 -6.61 -15.20
C ALA A 111 11.36 -7.63 -16.25
N ARG A 112 10.76 -8.75 -15.83
CA ARG A 112 10.24 -9.79 -16.73
C ARG A 112 9.11 -9.29 -17.64
N VAL A 113 8.17 -8.52 -17.10
CA VAL A 113 7.08 -7.94 -17.90
C VAL A 113 7.63 -6.97 -18.95
N LEU A 114 8.60 -6.13 -18.57
CA LEU A 114 9.22 -5.15 -19.49
C LEU A 114 10.06 -5.80 -20.58
N THR A 115 10.66 -6.97 -20.34
CA THR A 115 11.42 -7.72 -21.35
C THR A 115 10.54 -8.62 -22.23
N GLY A 116 9.21 -8.59 -22.05
CA GLY A 116 8.27 -9.35 -22.88
C GLY A 116 8.13 -10.83 -22.50
N ALA A 117 8.71 -11.27 -21.38
CA ALA A 117 8.66 -12.65 -20.91
C ALA A 117 7.33 -13.02 -20.19
N GLY A 118 6.30 -12.19 -20.31
CA GLY A 118 4.98 -12.40 -19.73
C GLY A 118 4.90 -12.21 -18.20
N ALA A 119 3.67 -12.13 -17.67
CA ALA A 119 3.45 -12.19 -16.23
C ALA A 119 3.81 -13.61 -15.74
N GLY A 120 4.74 -13.71 -14.81
CA GLY A 120 5.16 -14.99 -14.25
C GLY A 120 4.05 -15.51 -13.35
N ASN A 121 3.67 -16.77 -13.54
CA ASN A 121 2.79 -17.46 -12.59
C ASN A 121 3.37 -17.29 -11.17
N THR A 122 2.46 -17.01 -10.23
CA THR A 122 2.72 -16.85 -8.80
C THR A 122 3.64 -17.96 -8.31
N SER A 123 4.89 -17.61 -8.02
CA SER A 123 5.83 -18.54 -7.39
C SER A 123 5.36 -18.80 -5.96
N ALA A 124 5.39 -20.07 -5.55
CA ALA A 124 5.07 -20.54 -4.21
C ALA A 124 5.75 -19.67 -3.12
N PRO A 125 5.15 -19.54 -1.92
CA PRO A 125 5.70 -18.71 -0.87
C PRO A 125 7.11 -19.19 -0.51
N GLY A 126 8.10 -18.38 -0.88
CA GLY A 126 9.49 -18.56 -0.47
C GLY A 126 9.61 -18.43 1.04
N SER A 127 10.20 -19.45 1.65
CA SER A 127 10.59 -19.54 3.05
C SER A 127 11.35 -18.31 3.51
N TYR A 128 10.93 -17.78 4.66
CA TYR A 128 11.85 -17.10 5.57
C TYR A 128 12.58 -18.15 6.41
#